data_AF-A0A3L7JBC9-F1
#
_entry.id   AF-A0A3L7JBC9-F1
#
_cell.length_a   1.000
_cell.length_b   1.000
_cell.length_c   1.000
_cell.angle_alpha   90.00
_cell.angle_beta   90.00
_cell.angle_gamma   90.00
#
_symmetry.space_group_name_H-M   'P 1'
#
loop_
_entity.id
_entity.type
_entity.pdbx_description
1 polymer ?
#
loop_
_entity_poly.entity_id
_entity_poly.type
_entity_poly.pdbx_seq_one_letter_code
_entity_poly.pdbx_strand_id
1 'polypeptide(L)'
;MYQNFEQINAASKEVMDSQLASVAAVSKSMQTIATETADYAKKSMEMNASYFEKLMGQKSLEGAMEVQSEYARTAYENFVAESKKFGALYQDLAKEMAKPMEKAAAQAK
;
A
#
# COMPACT_ATOMS: atom_id res chain seq x y z
N MET A 1 11.52 43.96 -18.97
CA MET A 1 10.17 43.35 -19.12
C MET A 1 10.21 41.97 -19.77
N TYR A 2 11.00 41.72 -20.83
CA TYR A 2 11.12 40.38 -21.45
C TYR A 2 11.67 39.30 -20.50
N GLN A 3 12.74 39.60 -19.75
CA GLN A 3 13.32 38.65 -18.76
C GLN A 3 12.33 38.24 -17.66
N ASN A 4 11.42 39.13 -17.24
CA ASN A 4 10.41 38.80 -16.24
C ASN A 4 9.34 37.87 -16.81
N PHE A 5 8.99 38.00 -18.09
CA PHE A 5 8.00 37.14 -18.74
C PHE A 5 8.53 35.72 -18.95
N GLU A 6 9.76 35.55 -19.40
CA GLU A 6 10.38 34.22 -19.52
C GLU A 6 10.56 33.53 -18.17
N GLN A 7 10.95 34.27 -17.12
CA GLN A 7 11.04 33.74 -15.76
C GLN A 7 9.67 33.31 -15.20
N ILE A 8 8.63 34.13 -15.38
CA ILE A 8 7.26 33.78 -14.98
C ILE A 8 6.75 32.56 -15.75
N ASN A 9 7.08 32.44 -17.03
CA ASN A 9 6.69 31.31 -17.86
C ASN A 9 7.43 30.02 -17.47
N ALA A 10 8.74 30.12 -17.17
CA ALA A 10 9.54 29.01 -16.66
C ALA A 10 9.05 28.54 -15.28
N ALA A 11 8.78 29.47 -14.36
CA ALA A 11 8.22 29.16 -13.04
C ALA A 11 6.83 28.51 -13.14
N SER A 12 5.96 28.99 -14.03
CA SER A 12 4.66 28.37 -14.30
C SER A 12 4.80 26.93 -14.80
N LYS A 13 5.76 26.69 -15.70
CA LYS A 13 6.03 25.35 -16.22
C LYS A 13 6.55 24.40 -15.15
N GLU A 14 7.50 24.84 -14.34
CA GLU A 14 8.04 24.07 -13.21
C GLU A 14 6.96 23.69 -12.19
N VAL A 15 6.07 24.65 -11.87
CA VAL A 15 4.92 24.41 -10.99
C VAL A 15 3.96 23.38 -11.58
N MET A 16 3.71 23.42 -12.88
CA MET A 16 2.85 22.45 -13.57
C MET A 16 3.48 21.05 -13.58
N ASP A 17 4.77 20.95 -13.94
CA ASP A 17 5.50 19.69 -13.99
C ASP A 17 5.60 19.05 -12.59
N SER A 18 5.82 19.86 -11.54
CA SER A 18 5.84 19.38 -10.15
C SER A 18 4.46 18.90 -9.67
N GLN A 19 3.37 19.55 -10.08
CA GLN A 19 2.01 19.09 -9.76
C GLN A 19 1.68 17.77 -10.45
N LEU A 20 1.97 17.66 -11.75
CA LEU A 20 1.78 16.43 -12.51
C LEU A 20 2.56 15.25 -11.90
N ALA A 21 3.81 15.48 -11.50
CA ALA A 21 4.62 14.49 -10.82
C ALA A 21 4.01 14.06 -9.47
N SER A 22 3.48 15.00 -8.69
CA SER A 22 2.81 14.70 -7.42
C SER A 22 1.55 13.86 -7.61
N VAL A 23 0.71 14.19 -8.59
CA VAL A 23 -0.50 13.43 -8.93
C VAL A 23 -0.15 12.02 -9.40
N ALA A 24 0.87 11.88 -10.24
CA ALA A 24 1.35 10.58 -10.70
C ALA A 24 1.87 9.72 -9.53
N ALA A 25 2.62 10.30 -8.59
CA ALA A 25 3.15 9.59 -7.43
C ALA A 25 2.05 9.09 -6.47
N VAL A 26 1.06 9.93 -6.18
CA VAL A 26 -0.12 9.55 -5.39
C VAL A 26 -0.91 8.46 -6.10
N SER A 27 -1.14 8.62 -7.41
CA SER A 27 -1.87 7.62 -8.21
C SER A 27 -1.17 6.26 -8.20
N LYS A 28 0.17 6.25 -8.33
CA LYS A 28 0.97 5.03 -8.23
C LYS A 28 0.87 4.38 -6.85
N SER A 29 0.94 5.18 -5.77
CA SER A 29 0.79 4.68 -4.41
C SER A 29 -0.57 4.02 -4.18
N MET A 30 -1.64 4.63 -4.72
CA MET A 30 -2.99 4.06 -4.70
C MET A 30 -3.08 2.73 -5.47
N GLN A 31 -2.48 2.67 -6.67
CA GLN A 31 -2.42 1.44 -7.45
C GLN A 31 -1.70 0.32 -6.68
N THR A 32 -0.58 0.63 -6.03
CA THR A 32 0.12 -0.35 -5.18
C THR A 32 -0.76 -0.83 -4.04
N ILE A 33 -1.45 0.05 -3.31
CA ILE A 33 -2.39 -0.35 -2.25
C ILE A 33 -3.49 -1.28 -2.78
N ALA A 34 -4.05 -0.97 -3.97
CA ALA A 34 -5.09 -1.78 -4.59
C ALA A 34 -4.57 -3.17 -4.98
N THR A 35 -3.38 -3.26 -5.60
CA THR A 35 -2.73 -4.54 -5.92
C THR A 35 -2.51 -5.38 -4.67
N GLU A 36 -1.98 -4.77 -3.62
CA GLU A 36 -1.67 -5.48 -2.37
C GLU A 36 -2.93 -5.97 -1.65
N THR A 37 -4.03 -5.22 -1.76
CA THR A 37 -5.34 -5.65 -1.27
C THR A 37 -5.86 -6.88 -2.04
N ALA A 38 -5.72 -6.88 -3.36
CA ALA A 38 -6.12 -8.01 -4.19
C ALA A 38 -5.28 -9.27 -3.90
N ASP A 39 -3.97 -9.11 -3.74
CA ASP A 39 -3.06 -10.20 -3.41
C ASP A 39 -3.36 -10.78 -2.03
N TYR A 40 -3.62 -9.94 -1.02
CA TYR A 40 -4.03 -10.40 0.30
C TYR A 40 -5.36 -11.16 0.28
N ALA A 41 -6.34 -10.68 -0.48
CA ALA A 41 -7.63 -11.36 -0.65
C ALA A 41 -7.45 -12.74 -1.28
N LYS A 42 -6.63 -12.84 -2.34
CA LYS A 42 -6.30 -14.11 -2.99
C LYS A 42 -5.64 -15.09 -2.01
N LYS A 43 -4.61 -14.64 -1.28
CA LYS A 43 -3.92 -15.45 -0.28
C LYS A 43 -4.85 -15.94 0.83
N SER A 44 -5.78 -15.10 1.27
CA SER A 44 -6.79 -15.46 2.27
C SER A 44 -7.75 -16.54 1.76
N MET A 45 -8.17 -16.46 0.50
CA MET A 45 -9.00 -17.49 -0.13
C MET A 45 -8.26 -18.84 -0.24
N GLU A 46 -7.00 -18.82 -0.68
CA GLU A 46 -6.15 -20.02 -0.78
C GLU A 46 -5.92 -20.67 0.59
N MET A 47 -5.65 -19.87 1.62
CA MET A 47 -5.49 -20.33 3.00
C MET A 47 -6.77 -21.01 3.52
N ASN A 48 -7.94 -20.39 3.28
CA ASN A 48 -9.22 -20.96 3.70
C ASN A 48 -9.54 -22.26 2.95
N ALA A 49 -9.30 -22.31 1.64
CA ALA A 49 -9.51 -23.52 0.84
C ALA A 49 -8.63 -24.67 1.36
N SER A 50 -7.35 -24.41 1.61
CA SER A 50 -6.43 -25.40 2.19
C SER A 50 -6.87 -25.87 3.58
N TYR A 51 -7.33 -24.94 4.43
CA TYR A 51 -7.87 -25.28 5.75
C TYR A 51 -9.08 -26.22 5.64
N PHE A 52 -10.06 -25.91 4.79
CA PHE A 52 -11.23 -26.76 4.59
C PHE A 52 -10.87 -28.14 4.05
N GLU A 53 -9.98 -28.22 3.06
CA GLU A 53 -9.50 -29.48 2.51
C GLU A 53 -8.84 -30.35 3.60
N LYS A 54 -7.91 -29.77 4.37
CA LYS A 54 -7.23 -30.45 5.47
C LYS A 54 -8.21 -30.91 6.55
N LEU A 55 -9.18 -30.06 6.91
CA LEU A 55 -10.16 -30.35 7.94
C LEU A 55 -11.09 -31.51 7.53
N MET A 56 -11.59 -31.50 6.29
CA MET A 56 -12.43 -32.59 5.76
C MET A 56 -11.68 -33.92 5.68
N GLY A 57 -10.35 -33.90 5.56
CA GLY A 57 -9.51 -35.09 5.58
C GLY A 57 -9.32 -35.72 6.97
N GLN A 58 -9.70 -35.04 8.05
CA GLN A 58 -9.47 -35.54 9.42
C GLN A 58 -10.54 -36.55 9.84
N LYS A 59 -10.10 -37.61 10.52
CA LYS A 59 -10.97 -38.69 11.04
C LYS A 59 -11.10 -38.69 12.56
N SER A 60 -10.41 -37.77 13.23
CA SER A 60 -10.41 -37.64 14.68
C SER A 60 -10.49 -36.18 15.10
N LEU A 61 -10.93 -35.96 16.34
CA LEU A 61 -11.00 -34.63 16.93
C LEU A 61 -9.59 -34.03 17.11
N GLU A 62 -8.61 -34.86 17.50
CA GLU A 62 -7.22 -34.44 17.69
C GLU A 62 -6.61 -33.91 16.39
N GLY A 63 -6.83 -34.60 15.25
CA GLY A 63 -6.37 -34.13 13.95
C GLY A 63 -7.06 -32.85 13.50
N ALA A 64 -8.37 -32.72 13.76
CA ALA A 64 -9.11 -31.48 13.49
C ALA A 64 -8.56 -30.28 14.32
N MET A 65 -8.22 -30.52 15.60
CA MET A 65 -7.61 -29.52 16.48
C MET A 65 -6.22 -29.09 16.01
N GLU A 66 -5.42 -30.01 15.48
CA GLU A 66 -4.12 -29.70 14.89
C GLU A 66 -4.26 -28.79 13.66
N VAL A 67 -5.17 -29.15 12.73
CA VAL A 67 -5.47 -28.34 11.53
C VAL A 67 -5.99 -26.95 11.90
N GLN A 68 -6.90 -26.84 12.87
CA GLN A 68 -7.41 -25.55 13.38
C GLN A 68 -6.28 -24.71 14.00
N SER A 69 -5.36 -25.34 14.75
CA SER A 69 -4.23 -24.66 15.38
C SER A 69 -3.22 -24.15 14.35
N GLU A 70 -2.95 -24.94 13.31
CA GLU A 70 -2.11 -24.55 12.17
C GLU A 70 -2.73 -23.36 11.42
N TYR A 71 -4.03 -23.42 11.14
CA TYR A 71 -4.77 -22.32 10.52
C TYR A 71 -4.69 -21.04 11.35
N ALA A 72 -4.96 -21.13 12.67
CA ALA A 72 -4.92 -19.96 13.54
C ALA A 72 -3.53 -19.31 13.59
N ARG A 73 -2.46 -20.12 13.66
CA ARG A 73 -1.08 -19.62 13.60
C ARG A 73 -0.79 -18.92 12.27
N THR A 74 -1.11 -19.58 11.17
CA THR A 74 -0.86 -19.07 9.80
C THR A 74 -1.64 -17.79 9.54
N ALA A 75 -2.91 -17.73 9.97
CA ALA A 75 -3.74 -16.55 9.85
C ALA A 75 -3.16 -15.37 10.64
N TYR A 76 -2.65 -15.62 11.86
CA TYR A 76 -2.00 -14.59 12.67
C TYR A 76 -0.71 -14.06 12.03
N GLU A 77 0.17 -14.95 11.57
CA GLU A 77 1.42 -14.57 10.89
C GLU A 77 1.14 -13.75 9.63
N ASN A 78 0.18 -14.19 8.82
CA ASN A 78 -0.26 -13.46 7.64
C ASN A 78 -0.83 -12.09 8.00
N PHE A 79 -1.72 -12.00 8.99
CA PHE A 79 -2.30 -10.74 9.42
C PHE A 79 -1.23 -9.73 9.85
N VAL A 80 -0.25 -10.17 10.65
CA VAL A 80 0.84 -9.29 11.13
C VAL A 80 1.71 -8.83 9.96
N ALA A 81 2.05 -9.71 9.03
CA ALA A 81 2.84 -9.37 7.86
C ALA A 81 2.13 -8.32 6.99
N GLU A 82 0.85 -8.53 6.70
CA GLU A 82 0.06 -7.65 5.84
C GLU A 82 -0.23 -6.32 6.52
N SER A 83 -0.51 -6.32 7.83
CA SER A 83 -0.67 -5.09 8.61
C SER A 83 0.57 -4.19 8.54
N LYS A 84 1.78 -4.78 8.64
CA LYS A 84 3.03 -4.03 8.47
C LYS A 84 3.17 -3.48 7.05
N LYS A 85 2.79 -4.27 6.05
CA LYS A 85 2.85 -3.89 4.64
C LYS A 85 1.92 -2.72 4.33
N PHE A 86 0.64 -2.83 4.68
CA PHE A 86 -0.33 -1.75 4.52
C PHE A 86 0.06 -0.51 5.33
N GLY A 87 0.58 -0.69 6.55
CA GLY A 87 1.11 0.42 7.35
C GLY A 87 2.20 1.20 6.61
N ALA A 88 3.17 0.52 6.00
CA ALA A 88 4.21 1.15 5.21
C ALA A 88 3.64 1.86 3.96
N LEU A 89 2.72 1.22 3.23
CA LEU A 89 2.10 1.82 2.03
C LEU A 89 1.34 3.11 2.34
N TYR A 90 0.57 3.13 3.43
CA TYR A 90 -0.15 4.33 3.86
C TYR A 90 0.79 5.42 4.39
N GLN A 91 1.90 5.05 5.04
CA GLN A 91 2.94 6.01 5.43
C GLN A 91 3.59 6.64 4.20
N ASP A 92 3.91 5.85 3.17
CA ASP A 92 4.52 6.37 1.95
C ASP A 92 3.56 7.26 1.16
N LEU A 93 2.29 6.88 1.07
CA LEU A 93 1.25 7.76 0.55
C LEU A 93 1.19 9.10 1.30
N ALA A 94 1.19 9.07 2.63
CA ALA A 94 1.16 10.29 3.45
C ALA A 94 2.37 11.20 3.18
N LYS A 95 3.57 10.62 3.01
CA LYS A 95 4.78 11.36 2.61
C LYS A 95 4.61 11.98 1.22
N GLU A 96 4.12 11.23 0.23
CA GLU A 96 3.86 11.76 -1.12
C GLU A 96 2.89 12.95 -1.09
N MET A 97 1.84 12.87 -0.27
CA MET A 97 0.88 13.97 -0.10
C MET A 97 1.45 15.18 0.65
N ALA A 98 2.46 14.99 1.51
CA ALA A 98 3.09 16.07 2.26
C ALA A 98 4.14 16.87 1.45
N LYS A 99 4.72 16.28 0.40
CA LYS A 99 5.76 16.91 -0.44
C LYS A 99 5.44 18.34 -0.93
N PRO A 100 4.22 18.68 -1.38
CA PRO A 100 3.90 20.05 -1.78
C PRO A 100 4.07 21.06 -0.64
N MET A 101 3.70 20.69 0.59
CA MET A 101 3.88 21.54 1.78
C MET A 101 5.35 21.69 2.17
N GLU A 102 6.12 20.61 2.09
CA GLU A 102 7.57 20.64 2.35
C GLU A 102 8.31 21.54 1.36
N LYS A 103 7.97 21.46 0.06
CA LYS A 103 8.54 22.32 -0.97
C LYS A 103 8.20 23.79 -0.74
N ALA A 104 6.95 24.10 -0.40
CA ALA A 104 6.52 25.47 -0.10
C ALA A 104 7.26 26.04 1.13
N ALA A 105 7.45 25.24 2.18
CA ALA A 105 8.21 25.64 3.37
C ALA A 105 9.70 25.84 3.07
N ALA A 106 10.29 25.04 2.18
CA ALA A 106 11.68 25.19 1.76
C ALA A 106 11.92 26.45 0.90
N GLN A 107 10.95 26.85 0.08
CA GLN A 107 11.03 28.08 -0.73
C GLN A 107 10.83 29.37 0.08
N ALA A 108 10.27 29.27 1.29
CA ALA A 108 10.05 30.41 2.20
C ALA A 108 11.24 30.73 3.12
N LYS A 109 12.33 29.96 3.05
CA LYS A 109 13.61 30.19 3.74
C LYS A 109 14.64 30.77 2.78
#